data_AF-A0A4S0IHW5-F1
#
_entry.id   AF-A0A4S0IHW5-F1
#
_cell.length_a   1.000
_cell.length_b   1.000
_cell.length_c   1.000
_cell.angle_alpha   90.00
_cell.angle_beta   90.00
_cell.angle_gamma   90.00
#
_symmetry.space_group_name_H-M   'P 1'
#
loop_
_entity.id
_entity.type
_entity.pdbx_description
1 polymer ?
#
loop_
_entity_poly.entity_id
_entity_poly.type
_entity_poly.pdbx_seq_one_letter_code
_entity_poly.pdbx_strand_id
1 'polypeptide(L)'
;GHRFPARRVGLAVGGTQFRVMPKQLMDLPAALVSHSADCSHVDRFAGRRVAILGAGASAIDLAAALIDVGAATTIVARAGSIRFNSEPTGSRPRLLSQFINP
;
A
#
# COMPACT_ATOMS: atom_id res chain seq x y z
N GLY A 1 25.22 -24.13 4.26
CA GLY A 1 24.40 -23.11 4.95
C GLY A 1 25.05 -22.79 6.28
N HIS A 2 25.18 -21.50 6.63
CA HIS A 2 25.84 -21.06 7.86
C HIS A 2 24.80 -20.79 8.96
N ARG A 3 25.22 -20.93 10.23
CA ARG A 3 24.38 -20.71 11.42
C ARG A 3 25.19 -19.94 12.45
N PHE A 4 24.50 -19.04 13.16
CA PHE A 4 25.09 -18.24 14.22
C PHE A 4 24.15 -18.21 15.45
N PRO A 5 24.68 -18.29 16.68
CA PRO A 5 23.88 -18.13 17.88
C PRO A 5 23.48 -16.65 18.07
N ALA A 6 22.23 -16.39 18.44
CA ALA A 6 21.73 -15.05 18.76
C ALA A 6 20.70 -15.12 19.89
N ARG A 7 20.70 -14.11 20.79
CA ARG A 7 19.71 -14.00 21.88
C ARG A 7 18.37 -13.41 21.41
N ARG A 8 18.39 -12.56 20.38
CA ARG A 8 17.22 -11.90 19.78
C ARG A 8 17.42 -11.74 18.29
N VAL A 9 16.35 -11.85 17.51
CA VAL A 9 16.34 -11.65 16.06
C VAL A 9 15.20 -10.69 15.73
N GLY A 10 15.53 -9.60 15.03
CA GLY A 10 14.54 -8.69 14.43
C GLY A 10 14.46 -8.91 12.93
N LEU A 11 13.25 -9.13 12.41
CA LEU A 11 13.01 -9.30 10.97
C LEU A 11 12.51 -7.98 10.37
N ALA A 12 13.37 -7.30 9.64
CA ALA A 12 13.07 -6.04 8.93
C ALA A 12 13.04 -6.25 7.41
N VAL A 13 12.38 -7.33 6.97
CA VAL A 13 12.38 -7.77 5.56
C VAL A 13 11.45 -6.95 4.64
N GLY A 14 10.75 -5.96 5.20
CA GLY A 14 9.78 -5.14 4.47
C GLY A 14 8.49 -5.89 4.11
N GLY A 15 7.50 -5.15 3.60
CA GLY A 15 6.20 -5.68 3.19
C GLY A 15 6.11 -5.91 1.67
N THR A 16 7.04 -6.66 1.07
CA THR A 16 7.06 -6.83 -0.41
C THR A 16 5.97 -7.78 -0.94
N GLN A 17 5.38 -8.59 -0.07
CA GLN A 17 4.33 -9.57 -0.40
C GLN A 17 2.99 -8.97 -0.89
N PHE A 18 2.85 -7.64 -0.90
CA PHE A 18 1.60 -6.97 -1.28
C PHE A 18 1.48 -6.64 -2.77
N ARG A 19 2.51 -6.91 -3.59
CA ARG A 19 2.45 -6.72 -5.05
C ARG A 19 1.71 -7.88 -5.72
N VAL A 20 0.39 -7.87 -5.59
CA VAL A 20 -0.49 -8.91 -6.14
C VAL A 20 -1.41 -8.29 -7.19
N MET A 21 -1.34 -8.81 -8.42
CA MET A 21 -2.28 -8.48 -9.49
C MET A 21 -3.35 -9.57 -9.63
N PRO A 22 -4.65 -9.21 -9.71
CA PRO A 22 -5.70 -10.15 -10.09
C PRO A 22 -5.41 -10.78 -11.45
N LYS A 23 -5.59 -12.10 -11.57
CA LYS A 23 -5.24 -12.84 -12.81
C LYS A 23 -5.95 -12.28 -14.04
N GLN A 24 -7.19 -11.84 -13.86
CA GLN A 24 -8.05 -11.25 -14.89
C GLN A 24 -7.48 -9.96 -15.50
N LEU A 25 -6.52 -9.31 -14.85
CA LEU A 25 -5.88 -8.08 -15.33
C LEU A 25 -4.47 -8.31 -15.86
N MET A 26 -3.91 -9.51 -15.70
CA MET A 26 -2.52 -9.79 -16.11
C MET A 26 -2.35 -9.77 -17.63
N ASP A 27 -3.40 -10.08 -18.38
CA ASP A 27 -3.38 -10.10 -19.86
C ASP A 27 -3.62 -8.71 -20.47
N LEU A 28 -3.91 -7.69 -19.66
CA LEU A 28 -4.10 -6.33 -20.15
C LEU A 28 -2.75 -5.70 -20.52
N PRO A 29 -2.71 -4.86 -21.57
CA PRO A 29 -1.52 -4.09 -21.90
C PRO A 29 -1.06 -3.25 -20.70
N ALA A 30 0.26 -3.18 -20.47
CA ALA A 30 0.85 -2.37 -19.39
C ALA A 30 0.51 -0.87 -19.47
N ALA A 31 0.07 -0.39 -20.64
CA ALA A 31 -0.44 0.97 -20.81
C ALA A 31 -1.80 1.22 -20.14
N LEU A 32 -2.56 0.15 -19.84
CA LEU A 32 -3.91 0.20 -19.27
C LEU A 32 -3.98 -0.28 -17.81
N VAL A 33 -2.99 -1.05 -17.36
CA VAL A 33 -2.93 -1.57 -16.00
C VAL A 33 -1.56 -1.29 -15.37
N SER A 34 -1.56 -0.88 -14.10
CA SER A 34 -0.35 -0.68 -13.31
C SER A 34 -0.63 -1.04 -11.86
N HIS A 35 0.37 -1.59 -11.17
CA HIS A 35 0.29 -1.78 -9.73
C HIS A 35 0.64 -0.46 -9.03
N SER A 36 0.05 -0.19 -7.86
CA SER A 36 0.32 1.04 -7.10
C SER A 36 1.82 1.22 -6.79
N ALA A 37 2.52 0.13 -6.52
CA ALA A 37 3.98 0.10 -6.32
C ALA A 37 4.79 0.58 -7.54
N ASP A 38 4.22 0.55 -8.74
CA ASP A 38 4.86 1.02 -9.98
C ASP A 38 4.39 2.44 -10.38
N CYS A 39 3.51 3.06 -9.58
CA CYS A 39 2.94 4.39 -9.83
C CYS A 39 3.68 5.51 -9.06
N SER A 40 4.98 5.63 -9.26
CA SER A 40 5.78 6.71 -8.63
C SER A 40 5.50 8.11 -9.21
N HIS A 41 5.06 8.17 -10.47
CA HIS A 41 4.72 9.42 -11.15
C HIS A 41 3.26 9.37 -11.62
N VAL A 42 2.41 10.19 -11.00
CA VAL A 42 0.98 10.24 -11.29
C VAL A 42 0.62 11.19 -12.43
N ASP A 43 1.53 12.11 -12.81
CA ASP A 43 1.28 13.12 -13.86
C ASP A 43 0.84 12.52 -15.20
N ARG A 44 1.30 11.29 -15.51
CA ARG A 44 0.90 10.54 -16.71
C ARG A 44 -0.60 10.23 -16.77
N PHE A 45 -1.32 10.39 -15.66
CA PHE A 45 -2.74 10.16 -15.54
C PHE A 45 -3.57 11.45 -15.56
N ALA A 46 -2.95 12.64 -15.68
CA ALA A 46 -3.66 13.91 -15.75
C ALA A 46 -4.74 13.91 -16.85
N GLY A 47 -5.95 14.37 -16.52
CA GLY A 47 -7.11 14.39 -17.42
C GLY A 47 -7.66 13.00 -17.81
N ARG A 48 -7.12 11.90 -17.27
CA ARG A 48 -7.61 10.55 -17.54
C ARG A 48 -8.68 10.12 -16.53
N ARG A 49 -9.46 9.12 -16.92
CA ARG A 49 -10.32 8.36 -15.99
C ARG A 49 -9.53 7.17 -15.46
N VAL A 50 -9.39 7.06 -14.14
CA VAL A 50 -8.59 6.02 -13.49
C VAL A 50 -9.43 5.28 -12.46
N ALA A 51 -9.48 3.96 -12.57
CA ALA A 51 -10.07 3.09 -11.56
C ALA A 51 -8.96 2.47 -10.70
N ILE A 52 -9.04 2.66 -9.38
CA ILE A 52 -8.17 1.98 -8.41
C ILE A 52 -8.92 0.79 -7.83
N LEU A 53 -8.30 -0.39 -7.87
CA LEU A 53 -8.85 -1.61 -7.30
C LEU A 53 -8.26 -1.86 -5.91
N GLY A 54 -9.11 -1.77 -4.88
CA GLY A 54 -8.72 -1.91 -3.48
C GLY A 54 -8.93 -0.63 -2.67
N ALA A 55 -8.97 -0.77 -1.34
CA ALA A 55 -9.18 0.32 -0.39
C ALA A 55 -8.19 0.26 0.80
N GLY A 56 -7.00 -0.29 0.57
CA GLY A 56 -5.90 -0.19 1.53
C GLY A 56 -5.29 1.21 1.54
N ALA A 57 -4.42 1.51 2.51
CA ALA A 57 -3.78 2.83 2.63
C ALA A 57 -3.17 3.33 1.31
N SER A 58 -2.39 2.50 0.63
CA SER A 58 -1.77 2.86 -0.65
C SER A 58 -2.78 3.19 -1.76
N ALA A 59 -4.00 2.63 -1.73
CA ALA A 59 -5.04 2.96 -2.70
C ALA A 59 -5.62 4.35 -2.43
N ILE A 60 -5.81 4.71 -1.16
CA ILE A 60 -6.31 6.02 -0.74
C ILE A 60 -5.27 7.11 -1.04
N ASP A 61 -4.01 6.87 -0.69
CA ASP A 61 -2.92 7.82 -0.95
C ASP A 61 -2.75 8.07 -2.45
N LEU A 62 -2.80 7.00 -3.26
CA LEU A 62 -2.71 7.13 -4.71
C LEU A 62 -3.94 7.84 -5.30
N ALA A 63 -5.13 7.62 -4.75
CA ALA A 63 -6.33 8.32 -5.19
C ALA A 63 -6.24 9.82 -4.96
N ALA A 64 -5.75 10.25 -3.79
CA ALA A 64 -5.50 11.66 -3.50
C ALA A 64 -4.49 12.26 -4.50
N ALA A 65 -3.36 11.60 -4.71
CA ALA A 65 -2.34 12.05 -5.66
C ALA A 65 -2.87 12.15 -7.11
N LEU A 66 -3.73 11.22 -7.53
CA LEU A 66 -4.37 11.25 -8.85
C LEU A 66 -5.36 12.42 -9.00
N ILE A 67 -6.11 12.73 -7.94
CA ILE A 67 -7.03 13.87 -7.92
C ILE A 67 -6.24 15.18 -8.03
N ASP A 68 -5.11 15.30 -7.34
CA ASP A 68 -4.25 16.50 -7.38
C ASP A 68 -3.72 16.83 -8.78
N VAL A 69 -3.47 15.81 -9.61
CA VAL A 69 -3.07 15.99 -11.02
C VAL A 69 -4.25 16.07 -11.99
N GLY A 70 -5.48 16.17 -11.48
CA GLY A 70 -6.70 16.33 -12.28
C GLY A 70 -7.19 15.06 -12.97
N ALA A 71 -6.87 13.87 -12.46
CA ALA A 71 -7.45 12.63 -12.94
C ALA A 71 -8.84 12.39 -12.34
N ALA A 72 -9.79 11.95 -13.17
CA ALA A 72 -11.11 11.51 -12.73
C ALA A 72 -10.99 10.11 -12.11
N THR A 73 -10.91 10.06 -10.79
CA THR A 73 -10.50 8.86 -10.04
C THR A 73 -11.70 8.17 -9.38
N THR A 74 -11.76 6.84 -9.47
CA THR A 74 -12.79 6.01 -8.81
C THR A 74 -12.14 4.86 -8.07
N ILE A 75 -12.53 4.65 -6.81
CA ILE A 75 -12.09 3.50 -6.02
C ILE A 75 -13.14 2.40 -6.11
N VAL A 76 -12.68 1.19 -6.43
CA VAL A 76 -13.50 -0.03 -6.44
C VAL A 76 -12.99 -0.95 -5.35
N ALA A 77 -13.81 -1.18 -4.33
CA ALA A 77 -13.47 -2.02 -3.19
C ALA A 77 -14.51 -3.13 -3.00
N ARG A 78 -14.06 -4.28 -2.50
CA ARG A 78 -15.00 -5.35 -2.05
C ARG A 78 -15.73 -4.98 -0.76
N ALA A 79 -15.14 -4.11 0.05
CA ALA A 79 -15.73 -3.69 1.32
C ALA A 79 -16.84 -2.65 1.07
N GLY A 80 -17.93 -2.73 1.82
CA GLY A 80 -19.05 -1.77 1.73
C GLY A 80 -18.73 -0.36 2.24
N SER A 81 -17.58 -0.17 2.89
CA SER A 81 -17.07 1.14 3.30
C SER A 81 -15.55 1.15 3.37
N ILE A 82 -14.96 2.33 3.18
CA ILE A 82 -13.53 2.57 3.40
C ILE A 82 -13.32 2.78 4.90
N ARG A 83 -12.43 1.99 5.50
CA ARG A 83 -12.08 2.13 6.91
C ARG A 83 -10.88 3.05 7.06
N PHE A 84 -11.10 4.23 7.63
CA PHE A 84 -10.03 5.12 8.07
C PHE A 84 -9.62 4.74 9.49
N ASN A 85 -8.31 4.77 9.76
CA ASN A 85 -7.81 4.51 11.10
C ASN A 85 -8.20 5.67 12.02
N SER A 86 -8.71 5.35 13.20
CA SER A 86 -9.00 6.34 14.24
C SER A 86 -7.71 6.91 14.81
N GLU A 87 -7.78 8.06 15.48
CA GLU A 87 -6.65 8.59 16.23
C GLU A 87 -6.12 7.52 17.20
N PRO A 88 -4.79 7.28 17.23
CA PRO A 88 -4.20 6.33 18.15
C PRO A 88 -4.53 6.72 19.60
N THR A 89 -5.34 5.90 20.28
CA THR A 89 -5.75 6.15 21.67
C THR A 89 -4.87 5.32 22.61
N GLY A 90 -4.08 6.00 23.46
CA GLY A 90 -3.34 5.40 24.58
C GLY A 90 -1.81 5.34 24.47
N SER A 91 -1.15 5.35 25.64
CA SER A 91 0.31 5.25 25.83
C SER A 91 0.80 3.80 25.72
N ARG A 92 0.63 3.16 24.56
CA ARG A 92 1.22 1.82 24.37
C ARG A 92 2.74 1.94 24.40
N PRO A 93 3.46 1.16 25.22
CA PRO A 93 4.92 1.18 25.23
C PRO A 93 5.42 0.82 23.85
N ARG A 94 6.34 1.63 23.33
CA ARG A 94 6.86 1.48 21.97
C ARG A 94 7.48 0.09 21.81
N LEU A 95 7.33 -0.51 20.64
CA LEU A 95 7.93 -1.81 20.32
C LEU A 95 9.44 -1.80 20.62
N LEU A 96 10.12 -0.69 20.35
CA LEU A 96 11.52 -0.47 20.69
C LEU A 96 11.81 -0.51 22.20
N SER A 97 10.96 0.06 23.05
CA SER A 97 11.19 0.01 24.51
C SER A 97 11.05 -1.40 25.06
N GLN A 98 10.17 -2.22 24.47
CA GLN A 98 10.01 -3.65 24.83
C GLN A 98 11.23 -4.49 24.39
N PHE A 99 11.92 -4.07 23.32
CA PHE A 99 13.14 -4.74 22.86
C PHE A 99 14.38 -4.37 23.69
N ILE A 100 14.47 -3.11 24.15
CA ILE A 100 15.64 -2.56 24.87
C ILE A 100 15.60 -2.90 26.37
N ASN A 101 14.44 -2.83 27.02
CA ASN A 101 14.25 -3.12 28.45
C ASN A 101 13.33 -4.34 28.64
N PRO A 102 13.88 -5.57 28.64
CA PRO A 102 13.09 -6.78 28.77
C PRO A 102 12.67 -7.13 30.20
#